data_AF-A0A382Q1P2-F1
#
_entry.id   AF-A0A382Q1P2-F1
#
_cell.length_a   1.000
_cell.length_b   1.000
_cell.length_c   1.000
_cell.angle_alpha   90.00
_cell.angle_beta   90.00
_cell.angle_gamma   90.00
#
_symmetry.space_group_name_H-M   'P 1'
#
loop_
_entity.id
_entity.type
_entity.pdbx_description
1 polymer ?
#
loop_
_entity_poly.entity_id
_entity_poly.type
_entity_poly.pdbx_seq_one_letter_code
_entity_poly.pdbx_strand_id
1 'polypeptide(L)'
;FYLPLSGSTFKKVYYDDLLGRAVSKFVPADDLVVPYTATSLDDAEAVVHVLKISENDLRKQQVAGFYSDIELTKPQGTITNELKEKEREVEGITKSQRVEPMYTVLECHVNLDLEGFEDVGADGEPTGIKLPYIVTVEEGSRKVLSIRRNFAPNDPKKIKIQYFVHFKFLPGLGFYGLGLIHMIGGLSRTATAALRQLLDAGTLSNLPAGFKQRGVRVKDDAANIQPGEFKDVDTPGGNLKDAFVFLPYKEPSQTLLQLMGIVVQAGQRFASIADMQVGDGNQQAAVGTTVALLERGSRVMSAIHKRLYVSLKQEFKLLAKLFATYLPPEYPYDVIG
;
A
#
# COMPACT_ATOMS: atom_id res chain seq x y z
N PHE A 1 -3.64 -2.38 10.21
CA PHE A 1 -2.18 -2.43 9.92
C PHE A 1 -1.78 -1.88 8.55
N TYR A 2 -2.71 -1.43 7.69
CA TYR A 2 -2.35 -0.95 6.35
C TYR A 2 -1.56 0.37 6.32
N LEU A 3 -1.79 1.27 7.28
CA LEU A 3 -1.19 2.61 7.25
C LEU A 3 0.34 2.64 7.35
N PRO A 4 1.01 1.92 8.28
CA PRO A 4 2.47 1.82 8.27
C PRO A 4 3.03 1.17 7.00
N LEU A 5 2.24 0.33 6.32
CA LEU A 5 2.66 -0.40 5.14
C LEU A 5 2.59 0.47 3.88
N SER A 6 1.42 1.03 3.57
CA SER A 6 1.18 1.87 2.39
C SER A 6 1.60 3.33 2.58
N GLY A 7 1.73 3.82 3.81
CA GLY A 7 2.05 5.22 4.12
C GLY A 7 0.85 6.18 4.07
N SER A 8 -0.16 5.86 3.27
CA SER A 8 -1.42 6.59 3.19
C SER A 8 -2.60 5.64 3.23
N THR A 9 -3.60 5.97 4.03
CA THR A 9 -4.89 5.29 4.01
C THR A 9 -6.00 6.30 4.16
N PHE A 10 -7.15 6.01 3.57
CA PHE A 10 -8.31 6.89 3.65
C PHE A 10 -9.43 6.21 4.42
N LYS A 11 -10.30 7.03 4.99
CA LYS A 11 -11.59 6.57 5.47
C LYS A 11 -12.68 7.46 4.89
N LYS A 12 -13.73 6.84 4.38
CA LYS A 12 -14.94 7.53 3.93
C LYS A 12 -15.99 7.44 5.03
N VAL A 13 -16.43 8.59 5.53
CA VAL A 13 -17.47 8.69 6.56
C VAL A 13 -18.78 9.07 5.88
N TYR A 14 -19.78 8.21 5.95
CA TYR A 14 -21.09 8.46 5.35
C TYR A 14 -22.20 7.76 6.15
N TYR A 15 -23.45 8.14 5.90
CA TYR A 15 -24.61 7.44 6.42
C TYR A 15 -24.97 6.32 5.46
N ASP A 16 -25.00 5.09 5.93
CA ASP A 16 -25.35 3.93 5.12
C ASP A 16 -26.84 3.65 5.28
N ASP A 17 -27.63 3.95 4.25
CA ASP A 17 -29.08 3.76 4.25
C ASP A 17 -29.49 2.29 4.38
N LEU A 18 -28.65 1.35 3.93
CA LEU A 18 -28.95 -0.08 4.02
C LEU A 18 -28.74 -0.59 5.46
N LEU A 19 -27.74 -0.06 6.17
CA LEU A 19 -27.45 -0.43 7.55
C LEU A 19 -28.16 0.47 8.58
N GLY A 20 -28.73 1.60 8.15
CA GLY A 20 -29.38 2.59 9.00
C GLY A 20 -28.45 3.23 10.04
N ARG A 21 -27.16 3.41 9.71
CA ARG A 21 -26.18 3.98 10.65
C ARG A 21 -25.04 4.72 9.97
N ALA A 22 -24.38 5.58 10.74
CA ALA A 22 -23.10 6.17 10.37
C ALA A 22 -22.02 5.10 10.22
N VAL A 23 -21.31 5.09 9.10
CA VAL A 23 -20.20 4.16 8.86
C VAL A 23 -18.96 4.96 8.48
N SER A 24 -17.85 4.58 9.10
CA SER A 24 -16.50 5.01 8.69
C SER A 24 -15.82 3.83 8.00
N LYS A 25 -15.87 3.81 6.66
CA LYS A 25 -15.35 2.71 5.85
C LYS A 25 -13.90 2.97 5.46
N PHE A 26 -13.04 1.97 5.63
CA PHE A 26 -11.66 2.00 5.15
C PHE A 26 -11.63 2.03 3.62
N VAL A 27 -10.81 2.92 3.06
CA VAL A 27 -10.57 3.05 1.62
C VAL A 27 -9.05 2.95 1.38
N PRO A 28 -8.59 1.95 0.60
CA PRO A 28 -7.20 1.83 0.18
C PRO A 28 -6.75 3.07 -0.61
N ALA A 29 -5.44 3.34 -0.61
CA ALA A 29 -4.90 4.45 -1.41
C ALA A 29 -5.08 4.24 -2.92
N ASP A 30 -5.07 2.99 -3.38
CA ASP A 30 -5.18 2.62 -4.79
C ASP A 30 -6.59 2.86 -5.36
N ASP A 31 -7.61 2.86 -4.49
CA ASP A 31 -9.01 3.07 -4.87
C ASP A 31 -9.42 4.55 -4.79
N LEU A 32 -8.52 5.46 -4.37
CA LEU A 32 -8.78 6.91 -4.31
C LEU A 32 -7.85 7.68 -5.26
N VAL A 33 -8.44 8.29 -6.28
CA VAL A 33 -7.75 9.08 -7.29
C VAL A 33 -7.98 10.57 -7.06
N VAL A 34 -6.89 11.32 -7.02
CA VAL A 34 -6.86 12.76 -6.74
C VAL A 34 -5.94 13.45 -7.76
N PRO A 35 -6.26 14.68 -8.23
CA PRO A 35 -5.38 15.44 -9.10
C PRO A 35 -3.97 15.60 -8.54
N TYR A 36 -2.96 15.52 -9.41
CA TYR A 36 -1.55 15.66 -9.04
C TYR A 36 -1.20 17.02 -8.43
N THR A 37 -1.98 18.05 -8.72
CA THR A 37 -1.80 19.42 -8.21
C THR A 37 -2.21 19.56 -6.75
N ALA A 38 -3.03 18.64 -6.23
CA ALA A 38 -3.56 18.73 -4.88
C ALA A 38 -2.50 18.33 -3.83
N THR A 39 -2.34 19.16 -2.81
CA THR A 39 -1.46 18.86 -1.65
C THR A 39 -2.22 18.20 -0.49
N SER A 40 -3.53 18.43 -0.42
CA SER A 40 -4.43 17.94 0.61
C SER A 40 -5.80 17.65 0.03
N LEU A 41 -6.63 16.94 0.79
CA LEU A 41 -8.01 16.62 0.39
C LEU A 41 -8.91 17.86 0.33
N ASP A 42 -8.61 18.86 1.14
CA ASP A 42 -9.37 20.11 1.20
C ASP A 42 -9.13 20.96 -0.06
N ASP A 43 -7.90 20.91 -0.59
CA ASP A 43 -7.44 21.64 -1.78
C ASP A 43 -7.72 20.89 -3.10
N ALA A 44 -8.20 19.64 -3.01
CA ALA A 44 -8.47 18.83 -4.18
C ALA A 44 -9.75 19.28 -4.90
N GLU A 45 -9.60 19.71 -6.15
CA GLU A 45 -10.72 20.08 -7.03
C GLU A 45 -11.64 18.89 -7.34
N ALA A 46 -11.04 17.71 -7.53
CA ALA A 46 -11.72 16.47 -7.81
C ALA A 46 -11.24 15.36 -6.87
N VAL A 47 -12.16 14.55 -6.35
CA VAL A 47 -11.81 13.33 -5.63
C VAL A 47 -12.65 12.20 -6.21
N VAL A 48 -11.99 11.20 -6.77
CA VAL A 48 -12.66 10.06 -7.40
C VAL A 48 -12.40 8.81 -6.56
N HIS A 49 -13.47 8.16 -6.13
CA HIS A 49 -13.41 6.90 -5.41
C HIS A 49 -13.88 5.76 -6.31
N VAL A 50 -12.99 4.78 -6.50
CA VAL A 50 -13.22 3.59 -7.31
C VAL A 50 -13.84 2.51 -6.43
N LEU A 51 -15.10 2.18 -6.68
CA LEU A 51 -15.85 1.17 -5.96
C LEU A 51 -15.98 -0.08 -6.84
N LYS A 52 -15.75 -1.26 -6.25
CA LYS A 52 -16.08 -2.55 -6.88
C LYS A 52 -17.30 -3.12 -6.19
N ILE A 53 -18.37 -3.32 -6.94
CA ILE A 53 -19.68 -3.75 -6.42
C ILE A 53 -20.13 -5.01 -7.17
N SER A 54 -20.77 -5.94 -6.47
CA SER A 54 -21.38 -7.12 -7.09
C SER A 54 -22.59 -6.72 -7.93
N GLU A 55 -22.93 -7.52 -8.94
CA GLU A 55 -24.12 -7.27 -9.76
C GLU A 55 -25.39 -7.15 -8.92
N ASN A 56 -25.54 -8.04 -7.94
CA ASN A 56 -26.72 -8.09 -7.09
C ASN A 56 -26.83 -6.84 -6.20
N ASP A 57 -25.73 -6.39 -5.60
CA ASP A 57 -25.78 -5.20 -4.75
C ASP A 57 -25.99 -3.92 -5.56
N LEU A 58 -25.44 -3.87 -6.79
CA LEU A 58 -25.72 -2.77 -7.71
C LEU A 58 -27.20 -2.74 -8.11
N ARG A 59 -27.80 -3.91 -8.41
CA ARG A 59 -29.24 -4.00 -8.69
C ARG A 59 -30.10 -3.64 -7.48
N LYS A 60 -29.74 -4.07 -6.26
CA LYS A 60 -30.44 -3.64 -5.03
C LYS A 60 -30.43 -2.12 -4.89
N GLN A 61 -29.31 -1.47 -5.17
CA GLN A 61 -29.19 0.00 -5.09
C GLN A 61 -29.99 0.71 -6.19
N GLN A 62 -30.15 0.11 -7.37
CA GLN A 62 -31.04 0.63 -8.41
C GLN A 62 -32.52 0.48 -8.03
N VAL A 63 -32.92 -0.68 -7.50
CA VAL A 63 -34.30 -0.91 -7.04
C VAL A 63 -34.67 -0.03 -5.85
N ALA A 64 -33.71 0.25 -4.95
CA ALA A 64 -33.88 1.19 -3.85
C ALA A 64 -33.98 2.66 -4.32
N GLY A 65 -33.77 2.95 -5.61
CA GLY A 65 -33.81 4.30 -6.18
C GLY A 65 -32.57 5.15 -5.89
N PHE A 66 -31.51 4.57 -5.32
CA PHE A 66 -30.25 5.27 -5.08
C PHE A 66 -29.46 5.51 -6.39
N TYR A 67 -29.53 4.53 -7.30
CA TYR A 67 -29.03 4.64 -8.66
C TYR A 67 -30.17 4.57 -9.66
N SER A 68 -30.01 5.26 -10.80
CA SER A 68 -30.91 5.12 -11.93
C SER A 68 -30.93 3.68 -12.43
N ASP A 69 -32.11 3.18 -12.78
CA ASP A 69 -32.24 1.87 -13.40
C ASP A 69 -31.73 1.93 -14.85
N ILE A 70 -30.59 1.30 -15.09
CA ILE A 70 -29.95 1.22 -16.39
C ILE A 70 -29.55 -0.23 -16.65
N GLU A 71 -29.62 -0.64 -17.92
CA GLU A 71 -29.05 -1.91 -18.35
C GLU A 71 -27.53 -1.92 -18.14
N LEU A 72 -27.10 -2.76 -17.21
CA LEU A 72 -25.70 -3.00 -16.91
C LEU A 72 -25.11 -3.88 -18.02
N THR A 73 -24.02 -3.40 -18.64
CA THR A 73 -23.24 -4.22 -19.56
C THR A 73 -22.29 -5.07 -18.75
N LYS A 74 -22.33 -6.40 -18.91
CA LYS A 74 -21.40 -7.30 -18.20
C LYS A 74 -19.97 -6.79 -18.39
N PRO A 75 -19.17 -6.69 -17.32
CA PRO A 75 -17.80 -6.21 -17.42
C PRO A 75 -17.04 -7.17 -18.33
N GLN A 76 -16.79 -6.75 -19.58
CA GLN A 76 -15.79 -7.41 -20.39
C GLN A 76 -14.48 -7.18 -19.67
N GLY A 77 -13.83 -8.27 -19.24
CA GLY A 77 -12.70 -8.23 -18.31
C GLY A 77 -11.81 -7.04 -18.61
N THR A 78 -11.80 -6.08 -17.68
CA THR A 78 -11.04 -4.83 -17.78
C THR A 78 -9.68 -5.12 -18.39
N ILE A 79 -9.34 -4.35 -19.42
CA ILE A 79 -8.02 -4.23 -20.05
C ILE A 79 -6.95 -4.69 -19.06
N THR A 80 -6.33 -5.82 -19.36
CA THR A 80 -5.32 -6.48 -18.53
C THR A 80 -4.22 -5.49 -18.20
N ASN A 81 -4.30 -4.92 -17.01
CA ASN A 81 -3.28 -4.00 -16.52
C ASN A 81 -2.09 -4.88 -16.11
N GLU A 82 -0.98 -4.80 -16.85
CA GLU A 82 0.22 -5.64 -16.65
C GLU A 82 0.70 -5.60 -15.18
N LEU A 83 0.49 -4.46 -14.51
CA LEU A 83 0.76 -4.28 -13.08
C LEU A 83 -0.11 -5.19 -12.21
N LYS A 84 -1.42 -5.27 -12.45
CA LYS A 84 -2.33 -6.13 -11.69
C LYS A 84 -2.05 -7.62 -11.94
N GLU A 85 -1.53 -7.95 -13.11
CA GLU A 85 -1.11 -9.33 -13.41
C GLU A 85 0.16 -9.70 -12.66
N LYS A 86 1.16 -8.81 -12.64
CA LYS A 86 2.39 -8.98 -11.84
C LYS A 86 2.10 -9.02 -10.34
N GLU A 87 1.19 -8.20 -9.84
CA GLU A 87 0.75 -8.25 -8.44
C GLU A 87 0.18 -9.63 -8.10
N ARG A 88 -0.73 -10.14 -8.94
CA ARG A 88 -1.30 -11.48 -8.76
C ARG A 88 -0.26 -12.60 -8.84
N GLU A 89 0.70 -12.46 -9.74
CA GLU A 89 1.83 -13.39 -9.87
C GLU A 89 2.67 -13.41 -8.58
N VAL A 90 2.98 -12.24 -8.02
CA VAL A 90 3.71 -12.10 -6.75
C VAL A 90 2.90 -12.65 -5.58
N GLU A 91 1.59 -12.43 -5.54
CA GLU A 91 0.67 -13.00 -4.53
C GLU A 91 0.44 -14.50 -4.71
N GLY A 92 0.86 -15.08 -5.84
CA GLY A 92 0.65 -16.50 -6.17
C GLY A 92 -0.81 -16.84 -6.49
N ILE A 93 -1.65 -15.86 -6.82
CA ILE A 93 -3.08 -16.06 -7.08
C ILE A 93 -3.29 -16.31 -8.57
N THR A 94 -3.71 -17.53 -8.91
CA THR A 94 -4.16 -17.87 -10.27
C THR A 94 -5.63 -17.51 -10.44
N LYS A 95 -6.03 -17.00 -11.62
CA LYS A 95 -7.44 -16.75 -11.94
C LYS A 95 -8.21 -18.07 -11.89
N SER A 96 -9.02 -18.28 -10.87
CA SER A 96 -10.02 -19.35 -10.88
C SER A 96 -11.10 -19.02 -11.92
N GLN A 97 -11.68 -20.03 -12.57
CA GLN A 97 -12.71 -19.81 -13.61
C GLN A 97 -14.06 -19.33 -13.07
N ARG A 98 -14.24 -19.30 -11.74
CA ARG A 98 -15.47 -18.86 -11.06
C ARG A 98 -15.27 -17.53 -10.35
N VAL A 99 -14.92 -16.49 -11.10
CA VAL A 99 -14.96 -15.12 -10.55
C VAL A 99 -16.32 -14.54 -10.89
N GLU A 100 -17.11 -14.23 -9.87
CA GLU A 100 -18.33 -13.44 -10.05
C GLU A 100 -17.96 -12.08 -10.66
N PRO A 101 -18.70 -11.60 -11.68
CA PRO A 101 -18.40 -10.33 -12.32
C PRO A 101 -18.59 -9.18 -11.30
N MET A 102 -17.50 -8.49 -10.99
CA MET A 102 -17.52 -7.24 -10.23
C MET A 102 -17.61 -6.06 -11.20
N TYR A 103 -18.51 -5.13 -10.91
CA TYR A 103 -18.65 -3.88 -11.65
C TYR A 103 -17.83 -2.78 -10.99
N THR A 104 -17.13 -1.98 -11.80
CA THR A 104 -16.42 -0.80 -11.32
C THR A 104 -17.34 0.42 -11.42
N VAL A 105 -17.58 1.04 -10.28
CA VAL A 105 -18.35 2.27 -10.14
C VAL A 105 -17.42 3.38 -9.67
N LEU A 106 -17.40 4.48 -10.39
CA LEU A 106 -16.60 5.67 -10.09
C LEU A 106 -17.49 6.71 -9.41
N GLU A 107 -17.19 7.03 -8.16
CA GLU A 107 -17.84 8.12 -7.44
C GLU A 107 -16.94 9.36 -7.50
N CYS A 108 -17.33 10.32 -8.32
CA CYS A 108 -16.60 11.56 -8.58
C CYS A 108 -17.18 12.71 -7.75
N HIS A 109 -16.38 13.25 -6.82
CA HIS A 109 -16.66 14.49 -6.10
C HIS A 109 -16.02 15.62 -6.89
N VAL A 110 -16.82 16.35 -7.66
CA VAL A 110 -16.34 17.36 -8.63
C VAL A 110 -17.24 18.59 -8.61
N ASN A 111 -16.67 19.73 -9.04
CA ASN A 111 -17.45 20.94 -9.25
C ASN A 111 -17.98 20.96 -10.69
N LEU A 112 -19.30 21.01 -10.85
CA LEU A 112 -19.98 21.02 -12.13
C LEU A 112 -20.92 22.21 -12.23
N ASP A 113 -21.10 22.67 -13.46
CA ASP A 113 -22.16 23.59 -13.84
C ASP A 113 -23.18 22.79 -14.63
N LEU A 114 -24.42 22.75 -14.15
CA LEU A 114 -25.48 21.94 -14.73
C LEU A 114 -26.60 22.86 -15.19
N GLU A 115 -26.96 22.75 -16.47
CA GLU A 115 -28.06 23.52 -17.06
C GLU A 115 -29.35 23.35 -16.25
N GLY A 116 -29.94 24.45 -15.79
CA GLY A 116 -31.14 24.47 -14.94
C GLY A 116 -30.90 24.31 -13.43
N PHE A 117 -29.66 24.07 -13.00
CA PHE A 117 -29.24 24.06 -11.59
C PHE A 117 -28.05 25.00 -11.32
N GLU A 118 -27.88 25.99 -12.18
CA GLU A 118 -26.81 26.99 -12.12
C GLU A 118 -26.93 27.83 -10.84
N ASP A 119 -25.81 28.38 -10.40
CA ASP A 119 -25.82 29.36 -9.33
C ASP A 119 -26.43 30.68 -9.83
N VAL A 120 -27.57 31.05 -9.27
CA VAL A 120 -28.28 32.29 -9.63
C VAL A 120 -27.87 33.38 -8.65
N GLY A 121 -27.33 34.48 -9.17
CA GLY A 121 -27.01 35.66 -8.38
C GLY A 121 -28.28 36.35 -7.85
N ALA A 122 -28.10 37.32 -6.95
CA ALA A 122 -29.22 38.13 -6.44
C ALA A 122 -30.01 38.85 -7.56
N ASP A 123 -29.39 39.01 -8.73
CA ASP A 123 -29.92 39.70 -9.90
C ASP A 123 -30.65 38.76 -10.89
N GLY A 124 -30.74 37.46 -10.59
CA GLY A 124 -31.44 36.49 -11.45
C GLY A 124 -30.63 35.95 -12.63
N GLU A 125 -29.39 36.42 -12.82
CA GLU A 125 -28.47 35.90 -13.83
C GLU A 125 -27.58 34.77 -13.29
N PRO A 126 -27.22 33.78 -14.14
CA PRO A 126 -26.30 32.72 -13.77
C PRO A 126 -24.89 33.28 -13.57
N THR A 127 -24.31 33.05 -12.40
CA THR A 127 -22.97 33.55 -12.04
C THR A 127 -21.85 32.77 -12.73
N GLY A 128 -22.16 31.63 -13.37
CA GLY A 128 -21.18 30.74 -13.99
C GLY A 128 -20.26 30.01 -12.99
N ILE A 129 -20.62 30.03 -11.70
CA ILE A 129 -19.86 29.35 -10.65
C ILE A 129 -20.23 27.86 -10.62
N LYS A 130 -19.22 27.00 -10.77
CA LYS A 130 -19.39 25.55 -10.65
C LYS A 130 -19.69 25.17 -9.21
N LEU A 131 -20.78 24.44 -8.99
CA LEU A 131 -21.20 23.96 -7.68
C LEU A 131 -20.68 22.54 -7.42
N PRO A 132 -20.46 22.17 -6.15
CA PRO A 132 -19.96 20.83 -5.83
C PRO A 132 -21.08 19.78 -5.97
N TYR A 133 -20.81 18.73 -6.75
CA TYR A 133 -21.68 17.58 -6.96
C TYR A 133 -20.94 16.26 -6.73
N ILE A 134 -21.68 15.22 -6.37
CA ILE A 134 -21.24 13.83 -6.39
C ILE A 134 -21.90 13.18 -7.59
N VAL A 135 -21.07 12.79 -8.56
CA VAL A 135 -21.51 12.08 -9.77
C VAL A 135 -21.02 10.64 -9.69
N THR A 136 -21.92 9.69 -9.81
CA THR A 136 -21.57 8.27 -9.86
C THR A 136 -21.69 7.77 -11.29
N VAL A 137 -20.62 7.21 -11.83
CA VAL A 137 -20.54 6.69 -13.20
C VAL A 137 -20.13 5.23 -13.16
N GLU A 138 -20.74 4.40 -13.99
CA GLU A 138 -20.30 3.01 -14.17
C GLU A 138 -19.29 2.93 -15.32
N GLU A 139 -18.13 2.33 -15.07
CA GLU A 139 -16.97 2.38 -15.98
C GLU A 139 -17.23 1.64 -17.31
N GLY A 140 -17.91 0.48 -17.26
CA GLY A 140 -18.12 -0.38 -18.42
C GLY A 140 -19.09 0.20 -19.45
N SER A 141 -20.25 0.68 -18.99
CA SER A 141 -21.28 1.31 -19.83
C SER A 141 -21.04 2.80 -20.07
N ARG A 142 -20.18 3.44 -19.26
CA ARG A 142 -19.93 4.90 -19.27
C ARG A 142 -21.18 5.73 -19.03
N LYS A 143 -22.19 5.16 -18.36
CA LYS A 143 -23.44 5.84 -18.03
C LYS A 143 -23.42 6.38 -16.61
N VAL A 144 -24.08 7.50 -16.41
CA VAL A 144 -24.23 8.15 -15.10
C VAL A 144 -25.33 7.44 -14.32
N LEU A 145 -25.00 6.93 -13.14
CA LEU A 145 -25.92 6.24 -12.23
C LEU A 145 -26.65 7.21 -11.28
N SER A 146 -25.97 8.25 -10.80
CA SER A 146 -26.61 9.24 -9.92
C SER A 146 -25.85 10.55 -9.90
N ILE A 147 -26.58 11.66 -9.72
CA ILE A 147 -26.03 12.98 -9.48
C ILE A 147 -26.66 13.51 -8.19
N ARG A 148 -25.84 13.83 -7.18
CA ARG A 148 -26.29 14.37 -5.90
C ARG A 148 -25.56 15.67 -5.58
N ARG A 149 -26.27 16.62 -4.98
CA ARG A 149 -25.67 17.88 -4.50
C ARG A 149 -24.72 17.60 -3.34
N ASN A 150 -23.57 18.27 -3.32
CA ASN A 150 -22.51 18.09 -2.32
C ASN A 150 -22.26 19.36 -1.48
N PHE A 151 -23.31 20.12 -1.21
CA PHE A 151 -23.31 21.29 -0.34
C PHE A 151 -24.61 21.34 0.46
N ALA A 152 -24.56 21.96 1.65
CA ALA A 152 -25.77 22.13 2.45
C ALA A 152 -26.69 23.18 1.81
N PRO A 153 -28.01 22.94 1.70
CA PRO A 153 -28.94 23.90 1.10
C PRO A 153 -28.95 25.27 1.79
N ASN A 154 -28.62 25.30 3.08
CA ASN A 154 -28.63 26.50 3.91
C ASN A 154 -27.26 27.20 4.01
N ASP A 155 -26.24 26.75 3.27
CA ASP A 155 -24.91 27.35 3.31
C ASP A 155 -24.75 28.41 2.19
N PRO A 156 -24.66 29.71 2.53
CA PRO A 156 -24.46 30.77 1.53
C PRO A 156 -23.12 30.67 0.81
N LYS A 157 -22.11 30.01 1.39
CA LYS A 157 -20.79 29.83 0.78
C LYS A 157 -20.68 28.58 -0.10
N LYS A 158 -21.72 27.73 -0.11
CA LYS A 158 -21.81 26.49 -0.90
C LYS A 158 -20.53 25.64 -0.84
N ILE A 159 -19.98 25.48 0.37
CA ILE A 159 -18.71 24.78 0.56
C ILE A 159 -18.92 23.28 0.34
N LYS A 160 -17.97 22.66 -0.37
CA LYS A 160 -17.93 21.20 -0.59
C LYS A 160 -17.93 20.44 0.74
N ILE A 161 -18.84 19.48 0.89
CA ILE A 161 -18.85 18.59 2.05
C ILE A 161 -17.77 17.51 1.85
N GLN A 162 -16.84 17.44 2.80
CA GLN A 162 -15.73 16.48 2.76
C GLN A 162 -16.16 15.15 3.39
N TYR A 163 -16.16 14.07 2.61
CA TYR A 163 -16.49 12.71 3.08
C TYR A 163 -15.25 11.87 3.43
N PHE A 164 -14.08 12.26 2.92
CA PHE A 164 -12.84 11.48 3.08
C PHE A 164 -11.92 12.10 4.13
N VAL A 165 -11.34 11.24 4.96
CA VAL A 165 -10.29 11.58 5.92
C VAL A 165 -9.00 10.90 5.49
N HIS A 166 -7.91 11.67 5.42
CA HIS A 166 -6.59 11.16 5.06
C HIS A 166 -5.74 10.88 6.29
N PHE A 167 -5.40 9.61 6.48
CA PHE A 167 -4.37 9.20 7.43
C PHE A 167 -3.02 9.11 6.71
N LYS A 168 -2.07 9.94 7.12
CA LYS A 168 -0.68 9.92 6.63
C LYS A 168 0.24 9.35 7.72
N PHE A 169 1.09 8.39 7.36
CA PHE A 169 2.08 7.81 8.28
C PHE A 169 3.28 8.74 8.42
N LEU A 170 4.13 8.84 7.38
CA LEU A 170 5.15 9.88 7.23
C LEU A 170 4.71 10.88 6.15
N PRO A 171 5.02 12.18 6.29
CA PRO A 171 4.68 13.15 5.26
C PRO A 171 5.54 12.90 4.03
N GLY A 172 4.92 12.82 2.85
CA GLY A 172 5.61 12.78 1.57
C GLY A 172 5.77 14.19 0.99
N LEU A 173 6.42 14.28 -0.17
CA LEU A 173 6.59 15.54 -0.92
C LEU A 173 5.30 16.00 -1.62
N GLY A 174 4.31 15.13 -1.75
CA GLY A 174 3.04 15.42 -2.39
C GLY A 174 1.83 15.03 -1.54
N PHE A 175 0.73 14.71 -2.22
CA PHE A 175 -0.50 14.27 -1.58
C PHE A 175 -0.28 13.03 -0.69
N TYR A 176 0.31 11.97 -1.23
CA TYR A 176 0.55 10.70 -0.54
C TYR A 176 1.72 10.78 0.45
N GLY A 177 1.51 10.23 1.64
CA GLY A 177 2.53 9.96 2.65
C GLY A 177 3.35 8.70 2.39
N LEU A 178 4.52 8.61 3.02
CA LEU A 178 5.46 7.49 2.93
C LEU A 178 5.20 6.46 4.03
N GLY A 179 5.32 5.19 3.67
CA GLY A 179 5.22 4.03 4.55
C GLY A 179 6.58 3.43 4.89
N LEU A 180 6.61 2.45 5.79
CA LEU A 180 7.83 1.73 6.18
C LEU A 180 8.45 0.96 5.00
N ILE A 181 7.61 0.38 4.12
CA ILE A 181 8.09 -0.32 2.93
C ILE A 181 8.86 0.62 2.00
N HIS A 182 8.39 1.87 1.86
CA HIS A 182 9.06 2.87 1.02
C HIS A 182 10.46 3.21 1.53
N MET A 183 10.66 3.18 2.85
CA MET A 183 11.94 3.53 3.49
C MET A 183 12.91 2.34 3.54
N ILE A 184 12.41 1.14 3.85
CA ILE A 184 13.25 -0.05 4.07
C ILE A 184 13.43 -0.86 2.78
N GLY A 185 12.52 -0.74 1.81
CA GLY A 185 12.51 -1.59 0.61
C GLY A 185 13.80 -1.56 -0.21
N GLY A 186 14.45 -0.40 -0.31
CA GLY A 186 15.78 -0.30 -0.94
C GLY A 186 16.84 -1.11 -0.20
N LEU A 187 16.91 -0.96 1.13
CA LEU A 187 17.84 -1.68 1.99
C LEU A 187 17.58 -3.19 1.96
N SER A 188 16.32 -3.62 2.03
CA SER A 188 15.95 -5.03 1.94
C SER A 188 16.37 -5.65 0.62
N ARG A 189 16.13 -4.98 -0.52
CA ARG A 189 16.57 -5.49 -1.84
C ARG A 189 18.08 -5.65 -1.92
N THR A 190 18.83 -4.66 -1.42
CA THR A 190 20.30 -4.72 -1.38
C THR A 190 20.79 -5.85 -0.45
N ALA A 191 20.19 -6.01 0.72
CA ALA A 191 20.53 -7.08 1.66
C ALA A 191 20.25 -8.47 1.05
N THR A 192 19.11 -8.66 0.38
CA THR A 192 18.79 -9.92 -0.32
C THR A 192 19.77 -10.20 -1.46
N ALA A 193 20.14 -9.19 -2.23
CA ALA A 193 21.12 -9.35 -3.31
C ALA A 193 22.51 -9.74 -2.78
N ALA A 194 22.99 -9.05 -1.74
CA ALA A 194 24.26 -9.36 -1.09
C ALA A 194 24.26 -10.76 -0.46
N LEU A 195 23.17 -11.15 0.20
CA LEU A 195 23.01 -12.49 0.78
C LEU A 195 23.09 -13.59 -0.29
N ARG A 196 22.40 -13.40 -1.43
CA ARG A 196 22.47 -14.36 -2.55
C ARG A 196 23.88 -14.49 -3.09
N GLN A 197 24.57 -13.37 -3.32
CA GLN A 197 25.96 -13.38 -3.79
C GLN A 197 26.92 -14.07 -2.81
N LEU A 198 26.75 -13.86 -1.50
CA LEU A 198 27.55 -14.53 -0.48
C LEU A 198 27.29 -16.03 -0.46
N LEU A 199 26.03 -16.45 -0.60
CA LEU A 199 25.64 -17.85 -0.65
C LEU A 199 26.18 -18.53 -1.91
N ASP A 200 26.07 -17.88 -3.07
CA ASP A 200 26.60 -18.35 -4.35
C ASP A 200 28.14 -18.45 -4.33
N ALA A 201 28.83 -17.47 -3.74
CA ALA A 201 30.28 -17.54 -3.55
C ALA A 201 30.67 -18.71 -2.63
N GLY A 202 29.90 -18.96 -1.58
CA GLY A 202 30.12 -20.08 -0.66
C GLY A 202 29.93 -21.43 -1.33
N THR A 203 28.86 -21.59 -2.14
CA THR A 203 28.61 -22.85 -2.86
C THR A 203 29.67 -23.10 -3.92
N LEU A 204 30.07 -22.09 -4.70
CA LEU A 204 31.10 -22.22 -5.74
C LEU A 204 32.51 -22.45 -5.17
N SER A 205 32.82 -21.89 -4.00
CA SER A 205 34.08 -22.16 -3.31
C SER A 205 34.14 -23.57 -2.72
N ASN A 206 33.02 -24.09 -2.21
CA ASN A 206 32.94 -25.43 -1.64
C ASN A 206 32.87 -26.53 -2.72
N LEU A 207 32.36 -26.20 -3.91
CA LEU A 207 32.25 -27.10 -5.05
C LEU A 207 33.00 -26.50 -6.26
N PRO A 208 34.35 -26.45 -6.22
CA PRO A 208 35.12 -25.82 -7.27
C PRO A 208 35.01 -26.61 -8.57
N ALA A 209 34.43 -25.99 -9.59
CA ALA A 209 34.48 -26.49 -10.96
C ALA A 209 35.83 -26.16 -11.60
N GLY A 210 36.21 -26.91 -12.63
CA GLY A 210 37.48 -26.72 -13.32
C GLY A 210 37.50 -27.33 -14.72
N PHE A 211 38.54 -26.99 -15.48
CA PHE A 211 38.83 -27.60 -16.77
C PHE A 211 39.69 -28.83 -16.59
N LYS A 212 39.31 -29.92 -17.28
CA LYS A 212 40.05 -31.19 -17.30
C LYS A 212 40.73 -31.36 -18.66
N GLN A 213 42.03 -31.66 -18.66
CA GLN A 213 42.77 -31.92 -19.89
C GLN A 213 42.24 -33.19 -20.60
N ARG A 214 42.02 -33.08 -21.91
CA ARG A 214 41.52 -34.17 -22.76
C ARG A 214 42.58 -35.29 -22.82
N GLY A 215 42.28 -36.45 -22.22
CA GLY A 215 43.19 -37.61 -22.17
C GLY A 215 43.36 -38.21 -20.78
N VAL A 216 43.02 -37.47 -19.71
CA VAL A 216 43.05 -37.97 -18.33
C VAL A 216 41.79 -38.79 -18.07
N ARG A 217 41.92 -40.10 -17.94
CA ARG A 217 40.79 -41.00 -17.64
C ARG A 217 40.96 -41.55 -16.23
N VAL A 218 39.94 -41.31 -15.40
CA VAL A 218 39.82 -42.00 -14.12
C VAL A 218 39.22 -43.36 -14.46
N LYS A 219 39.90 -44.44 -14.08
CA LYS A 219 39.39 -45.80 -14.27
C LYS A 219 38.30 -46.00 -13.21
N ASP A 220 37.09 -46.38 -13.64
CA ASP A 220 35.90 -46.54 -12.80
C ASP A 220 35.30 -45.23 -12.21
N ASP A 221 34.61 -44.47 -13.08
CA ASP A 221 34.03 -43.14 -12.81
C ASP A 221 32.85 -43.15 -11.80
N ALA A 222 32.36 -44.33 -11.40
CA ALA A 222 31.14 -44.50 -10.60
C ALA A 222 31.39 -44.90 -9.13
N ALA A 223 32.65 -45.14 -8.73
CA ALA A 223 32.96 -45.58 -7.37
C ALA A 223 33.48 -44.41 -6.51
N ASN A 224 32.75 -44.08 -5.44
CA ASN A 224 33.20 -43.11 -4.43
C ASN A 224 34.56 -43.55 -3.85
N ILE A 225 35.51 -42.63 -3.75
CA ILE A 225 36.82 -42.89 -3.12
C ILE A 225 36.60 -42.95 -1.61
N GLN A 226 37.00 -44.05 -0.97
CA GLN A 226 36.94 -44.14 0.50
C GLN A 226 38.15 -43.45 1.15
N PRO A 227 38.02 -42.91 2.37
CA PRO A 227 39.16 -42.33 3.09
C PRO A 227 40.31 -43.33 3.24
N GLY A 228 41.48 -42.99 2.71
CA GLY A 228 42.68 -43.85 2.74
C GLY A 228 42.89 -44.74 1.50
N GLU A 229 41.99 -44.70 0.51
CA GLU A 229 42.11 -45.43 -0.74
C GLU A 229 42.82 -44.59 -1.82
N PHE A 230 43.86 -45.15 -2.45
CA PHE A 230 44.51 -44.56 -3.62
C PHE A 230 44.00 -45.25 -4.89
N LYS A 231 43.50 -44.48 -5.85
CA LYS A 231 43.06 -44.99 -7.15
C LYS A 231 44.05 -44.62 -8.25
N ASP A 232 44.29 -45.56 -9.15
CA ASP A 232 45.16 -45.35 -10.30
C ASP A 232 44.49 -44.42 -11.31
N VAL A 233 45.24 -43.44 -11.81
CA VAL A 233 44.78 -42.48 -12.84
C VAL A 233 45.75 -42.50 -14.02
N ASP A 234 45.23 -42.76 -15.22
CA ASP A 234 46.00 -42.74 -16.46
C ASP A 234 46.19 -41.29 -16.92
N THR A 235 47.38 -40.74 -16.69
CA THR A 235 47.80 -39.42 -17.18
C THR A 235 48.82 -39.56 -18.31
N PRO A 236 48.58 -38.98 -19.50
CA PRO A 236 49.52 -39.02 -20.61
C PRO A 236 50.66 -38.01 -20.37
N GLY A 237 51.52 -38.30 -19.39
CA GLY A 237 52.72 -37.54 -19.04
C GLY A 237 52.45 -36.20 -18.32
N GLY A 238 53.02 -36.03 -17.12
CA GLY A 238 52.95 -34.80 -16.33
C GLY A 238 52.30 -34.99 -14.95
N ASN A 239 52.29 -33.95 -14.12
CA ASN A 239 51.65 -34.00 -12.80
C ASN A 239 50.12 -33.99 -12.96
N LEU A 240 49.42 -34.85 -12.21
CA LEU A 240 47.96 -34.86 -12.12
C LEU A 240 47.38 -33.47 -11.74
N LYS A 241 48.14 -32.65 -11.01
CA LYS A 241 47.74 -31.29 -10.63
C LYS A 241 47.66 -30.32 -11.81
N ASP A 242 48.49 -30.50 -12.83
CA ASP A 242 48.51 -29.61 -14.01
C ASP A 242 47.42 -29.97 -15.02
N ALA A 243 46.87 -31.19 -14.91
CA ALA A 243 45.77 -31.70 -15.73
C ALA A 243 44.38 -31.16 -15.32
N PHE A 244 44.25 -30.60 -14.12
CA PHE A 244 43.02 -30.01 -13.61
C PHE A 244 43.24 -28.53 -13.28
N VAL A 245 42.63 -27.63 -14.05
CA VAL A 245 42.65 -26.20 -13.77
C VAL A 245 41.35 -25.82 -13.09
N PHE A 246 41.38 -25.54 -11.78
CA PHE A 246 40.22 -25.04 -11.07
C PHE A 246 39.88 -23.61 -11.52
N LEU A 247 38.60 -23.32 -11.66
CA LEU A 247 38.13 -21.96 -11.86
C LEU A 247 38.44 -21.15 -10.60
N PRO A 248 38.94 -19.90 -10.74
CA PRO A 248 39.32 -19.08 -9.60
C PRO A 248 38.07 -18.46 -8.96
N TYR A 249 37.25 -19.28 -8.30
CA TYR A 249 36.19 -18.81 -7.42
C TYR A 249 36.82 -18.27 -6.14
N LYS A 250 36.35 -17.09 -5.71
CA LYS A 250 36.77 -16.51 -4.43
C LYS A 250 35.77 -16.92 -3.36
N GLU A 251 36.28 -17.16 -2.15
CA GLU A 251 35.47 -17.32 -0.95
C GLU A 251 34.55 -16.11 -0.72
N PRO A 252 33.46 -16.25 0.04
CA PRO A 252 32.57 -15.15 0.40
C PRO A 252 33.35 -13.93 0.91
N SER A 253 33.22 -12.80 0.21
CA SER A 253 33.96 -11.59 0.55
C SER A 253 33.53 -11.05 1.92
N GLN A 254 34.50 -10.90 2.83
CA GLN A 254 34.30 -10.27 4.13
C GLN A 254 33.80 -8.83 4.01
N THR A 255 34.25 -8.08 3.00
CA THR A 255 33.78 -6.72 2.74
C THR A 255 32.31 -6.70 2.36
N LEU A 256 31.85 -7.68 1.58
CA LEU A 256 30.44 -7.80 1.20
C LEU A 256 29.57 -8.20 2.39
N LEU A 257 30.05 -9.10 3.25
CA LEU A 257 29.38 -9.46 4.50
C LEU A 257 29.27 -8.26 5.45
N GLN A 258 30.33 -7.45 5.58
CA GLN A 258 30.30 -6.21 6.36
C GLN A 258 29.31 -5.20 5.78
N LEU A 259 29.29 -5.01 4.46
CA LEU A 259 28.32 -4.15 3.79
C LEU A 259 26.88 -4.62 4.04
N MET A 260 26.62 -5.93 3.91
CA MET A 260 25.31 -6.52 4.23
C MET A 260 24.94 -6.26 5.70
N GLY A 261 25.88 -6.42 6.62
CA GLY A 261 25.70 -6.10 8.04
C GLY A 261 25.29 -4.64 8.27
N ILE A 262 25.96 -3.69 7.62
CA ILE A 262 25.64 -2.26 7.70
C ILE A 262 24.22 -2.00 7.16
N VAL A 263 23.85 -2.60 6.03
CA VAL A 263 22.52 -2.43 5.41
C VAL A 263 21.41 -3.00 6.30
N VAL A 264 21.61 -4.19 6.88
CA VAL A 264 20.65 -4.82 7.80
C VAL A 264 20.51 -4.01 9.09
N GLN A 265 21.62 -3.54 9.67
CA GLN A 265 21.58 -2.69 10.86
C GLN A 265 20.91 -1.35 10.59
N ALA A 266 21.15 -0.74 9.43
CA ALA A 266 20.45 0.47 9.01
C ALA A 266 18.95 0.22 8.91
N GLY A 267 18.53 -0.89 8.28
CA GLY A 267 17.12 -1.29 8.20
C GLY A 267 16.47 -1.51 9.57
N GLN A 268 17.16 -2.22 10.48
CA GLN A 268 16.70 -2.47 11.84
C GLN A 268 16.52 -1.17 12.62
N ARG A 269 17.48 -0.24 12.58
CA ARG A 269 17.36 1.07 13.27
C ARG A 269 16.15 1.88 12.81
N PHE A 270 15.75 1.76 11.55
CA PHE A 270 14.55 2.40 11.02
C PHE A 270 13.26 1.66 11.38
N ALA A 271 13.28 0.33 11.49
CA ALA A 271 12.13 -0.45 11.95
C ALA A 271 11.91 -0.34 13.47
N SER A 272 13.00 -0.24 14.24
CA SER A 272 13.02 -0.20 15.70
C SER A 272 12.81 1.18 16.29
N ILE A 273 12.24 2.14 15.54
CA ILE A 273 11.86 3.46 16.10
C ILE A 273 10.86 3.28 17.27
N ALA A 274 10.13 2.15 17.31
CA ALA A 274 9.28 1.75 18.44
C ALA A 274 10.05 1.08 19.59
N ASP A 275 11.06 0.25 19.29
CA ASP A 275 11.92 -0.42 20.28
C ASP A 275 13.10 0.48 20.64
N MET A 276 12.78 1.65 21.18
CA MET A 276 13.81 2.43 21.82
C MET A 276 14.31 1.62 23.02
N GLN A 277 15.62 1.37 23.09
CA GLN A 277 16.30 0.58 24.12
C GLN A 277 15.99 1.09 25.55
N VAL A 278 14.82 0.77 26.08
CA VAL A 278 14.47 1.00 27.50
C VAL A 278 15.20 -0.02 28.38
N GLY A 279 15.64 -1.15 27.80
CA GLY A 279 16.33 -2.23 28.52
C GLY A 279 17.87 -2.23 28.46
N ASP A 280 18.49 -1.51 27.53
CA ASP A 280 19.94 -1.59 27.22
C ASP A 280 20.71 -0.33 27.62
N GLY A 281 20.07 0.57 28.37
CA GLY A 281 20.73 1.75 28.92
C GLY A 281 21.70 1.35 30.03
N ASN A 282 22.93 1.88 29.98
CA ASN A 282 23.90 1.74 31.06
C ASN A 282 23.23 2.10 32.41
N GLN A 283 23.09 1.14 33.32
CA GLN A 283 22.40 1.33 34.61
C GLN A 283 23.05 2.42 35.49
N GLN A 284 24.26 2.86 35.13
CA GLN A 284 25.00 3.96 35.77
C GLN A 284 24.76 5.34 35.13
N ALA A 285 24.01 5.44 34.02
CA ALA A 285 23.69 6.73 33.41
C ALA A 285 22.72 7.51 34.29
N ALA A 286 22.98 8.81 34.49
CA ALA A 286 22.11 9.67 35.29
C ALA A 286 20.68 9.68 34.71
N VAL A 287 19.67 9.63 35.59
CA VAL A 287 18.24 9.55 35.20
C VAL A 287 17.87 10.66 34.20
N GLY A 288 18.40 11.87 34.37
CA GLY A 288 18.17 12.99 33.44
C GLY A 288 18.71 12.76 32.03
N THR A 289 19.91 12.19 31.89
CA THR A 289 20.48 11.83 30.57
C THR A 289 19.73 10.68 29.91
N THR A 290 19.28 9.69 30.68
CA THR A 290 18.48 8.57 30.16
C THR A 290 17.11 9.07 29.68
N VAL A 291 16.47 9.97 30.42
CA VAL A 291 15.20 10.62 30.01
C VAL A 291 15.40 11.47 28.75
N ALA A 292 16.50 12.24 28.65
CA ALA A 292 16.78 13.05 27.46
C ALA A 292 17.04 12.19 26.20
N LEU A 293 17.72 11.05 26.33
CA LEU A 293 17.90 10.08 25.24
C LEU A 293 16.57 9.46 24.82
N LEU A 294 15.73 9.11 25.79
CA LEU A 294 14.38 8.58 25.58
C LEU A 294 13.49 9.62 24.86
N GLU A 295 13.54 10.88 25.28
CA GLU A 295 12.79 11.95 24.65
C GLU A 295 13.25 12.18 23.20
N ARG A 296 14.56 12.11 22.92
CA ARG A 296 15.09 12.29 21.56
C ARG A 296 14.64 11.19 20.60
N GLY A 297 14.66 9.92 21.02
CA GLY A 297 14.25 8.83 20.15
C GLY A 297 12.72 8.71 20.00
N SER A 298 11.94 9.18 20.98
CA SER A 298 10.48 9.17 20.88
C SER A 298 9.90 10.26 19.96
N ARG A 299 10.67 11.30 19.57
CA ARG A 299 10.20 12.42 18.72
C ARG A 299 9.51 11.97 17.43
N VAL A 300 10.06 10.97 16.74
CA VAL A 300 9.51 10.47 15.48
C VAL A 300 8.18 9.76 15.72
N MET A 301 8.12 8.89 16.73
CA MET A 301 6.87 8.21 17.13
C MET A 301 5.82 9.22 17.58
N SER A 302 6.18 10.18 18.43
CA SER A 302 5.25 11.22 18.87
C SER A 302 4.73 12.06 17.70
N ALA A 303 5.56 12.36 16.69
CA ALA A 303 5.11 13.06 15.49
C ALA A 303 4.09 12.26 14.67
N ILE A 304 4.31 10.94 14.52
CA ILE A 304 3.35 10.03 13.88
C ILE A 304 2.04 10.03 14.67
N HIS A 305 2.08 9.78 15.98
CA HIS A 305 0.89 9.76 16.83
C HIS A 305 0.11 11.07 16.80
N LYS A 306 0.79 12.22 16.86
CA LYS A 306 0.15 13.55 16.74
C LYS A 306 -0.59 13.68 15.41
N ARG A 307 -0.01 13.21 14.30
CA ARG A 307 -0.66 13.26 12.98
C ARG A 307 -1.88 12.36 12.89
N LEU A 308 -1.78 11.15 13.44
CA LEU A 308 -2.92 10.23 13.54
C LEU A 308 -4.03 10.84 14.39
N TYR A 309 -3.69 11.48 15.50
CA TYR A 309 -4.65 12.15 16.36
C TYR A 309 -5.38 13.30 15.64
N VAL A 310 -4.67 14.11 14.85
CA VAL A 310 -5.30 15.15 14.02
C VAL A 310 -6.27 14.55 12.99
N SER A 311 -5.89 13.44 12.36
CA SER A 311 -6.74 12.73 11.39
C SER A 311 -7.98 12.12 12.06
N LEU A 312 -7.82 11.50 13.24
CA LEU A 312 -8.91 10.99 14.07
C LEU A 312 -9.87 12.11 14.49
N LYS A 313 -9.34 13.29 14.84
CA LYS A 313 -10.17 14.46 15.17
C LYS A 313 -11.04 14.88 13.98
N GLN A 314 -10.53 14.81 12.76
CA GLN A 314 -11.33 15.06 11.55
C GLN A 314 -12.40 13.99 11.35
N GLU A 315 -12.07 12.71 11.52
CA GLU A 315 -13.01 11.59 11.46
C GLU A 315 -14.16 11.76 12.46
N PHE A 316 -13.85 12.04 13.73
CA PHE A 316 -14.87 12.23 14.76
C PHE A 316 -15.72 13.49 14.54
N LYS A 317 -15.15 14.55 13.97
CA LYS A 317 -15.94 15.73 13.57
C LYS A 317 -16.95 15.40 12.47
N LEU A 318 -16.56 14.59 11.49
CA LEU A 318 -17.49 14.16 10.43
C LEU A 318 -18.58 13.25 10.99
N LEU A 319 -18.21 12.29 11.84
CA LEU A 319 -19.17 11.41 12.50
C LEU A 319 -20.15 12.19 13.39
N ALA A 320 -19.66 13.14 14.19
CA ALA A 320 -20.51 13.98 15.04
C ALA A 320 -21.52 14.80 14.23
N LYS A 321 -21.10 15.37 13.09
CA LYS A 321 -22.00 16.05 12.15
C LYS A 321 -23.06 15.10 11.59
N LEU A 322 -22.64 13.89 11.20
CA LEU A 322 -23.54 12.90 10.63
C LEU A 322 -24.56 12.42 11.67
N PHE A 323 -24.14 12.18 12.91
CA PHE A 323 -25.06 11.89 14.01
C PHE A 323 -26.05 13.02 14.24
N ALA A 324 -25.60 14.28 14.25
CA ALA A 324 -26.50 15.42 14.43
C ALA A 324 -27.57 15.54 13.33
N THR A 325 -27.28 15.10 12.10
CA THR A 325 -28.23 15.18 10.98
C THR A 325 -29.19 14.00 10.92
N TYR A 326 -28.72 12.78 11.24
CA TYR A 326 -29.49 11.55 10.99
C TYR A 326 -30.03 10.87 12.25
N LEU A 327 -29.46 11.11 13.44
CA LEU A 327 -30.03 10.56 14.68
C LEU A 327 -31.21 11.41 15.16
N PRO A 328 -32.22 10.77 15.77
CA PRO A 328 -33.27 11.48 16.47
C PRO A 328 -32.72 12.29 17.66
N PRO A 329 -33.41 13.36 18.10
CA PRO A 329 -32.99 14.20 19.23
C PRO A 329 -32.79 13.44 20.54
N GLU A 330 -33.54 12.35 20.71
CA GLU A 330 -33.43 11.45 21.86
C GLU A 330 -32.97 10.08 21.36
N TYR A 331 -31.76 9.70 21.75
CA TYR A 331 -31.21 8.39 21.43
C TYR A 331 -31.65 7.40 22.52
N PRO A 332 -32.36 6.31 22.19
CA PRO A 332 -32.78 5.33 23.18
C PRO A 332 -31.54 4.55 23.63
N TYR A 333 -30.91 5.00 24.72
CA TYR A 333 -29.77 4.31 25.33
C TYR A 333 -30.18 3.02 26.06
N ASP A 334 -31.46 2.89 26.42
CA ASP A 334 -32.03 1.68 27.03
C ASP A 334 -32.79 0.86 25.98
N VAL A 335 -32.20 -0.27 25.61
CA VAL A 335 -32.99 -1.40 25.11
C VAL A 335 -33.49 -2.10 26.36
N ILE A 336 -34.78 -1.94 26.68
CA ILE A 336 -35.40 -2.68 27.80
C ILE A 336 -35.24 -4.17 27.50
N GLY A 337 -34.40 -4.83 28.30
CA GLY A 337 -34.18 -6.27 28.34
C GLY A 337 -33.96 -6.68 29.79
#